data_AF-A0A7W2HHV4-F1
#
_entry.id   AF-A0A7W2HHV4-F1
#
_cell.length_a   1.000
_cell.length_b   1.000
_cell.length_c   1.000
_cell.angle_alpha   90.00
_cell.angle_beta   90.00
_cell.angle_gamma   90.00
#
_symmetry.space_group_name_H-M   'P 1'
#
loop_
_entity.id
_entity.type
_entity.pdbx_description
1 polymer ?
#
loop_
_entity_poly.entity_id
_entity_poly.type
_entity_poly.pdbx_seq_one_letter_code
_entity_poly.pdbx_strand_id
1 'polypeptide(L)'
;MNTGETEGNAVSEIAKAPYLTDGTDFKGALKYYYGVALKRFAKFGVPCAFLWVQMFMWPMEYRGYLLPLAIAGMFGLLFTLFLFYGRMFLTWRCSRVFRAYPLEFRGPVEKVKLERPLRLHLRFGEHADQSLTMLAKDPLGRSRWPEGITNGLWFAGDDPFGGAAIVPGTGELLFMQPSEWALAAEARDNAGEVRIKQAKRAGIKRPVRYR
;
A
#
# COMPACT_ATOMS: atom_id res chain seq x y z
N MET A 1 -13.84 -47.92 18.96
CA MET A 1 -15.16 -47.78 18.31
C MET A 1 -15.42 -46.29 18.15
N ASN A 2 -15.68 -45.87 16.92
CA ASN A 2 -15.67 -44.47 16.45
C ASN A 2 -16.70 -43.55 17.12
N THR A 3 -16.25 -42.34 17.42
CA THR A 3 -17.05 -41.10 17.40
C THR A 3 -16.05 -40.04 16.92
N GLY A 4 -16.02 -39.67 15.64
CA GLY A 4 -17.14 -39.08 14.92
C GLY A 4 -16.83 -37.59 14.83
N GLU A 5 -16.17 -37.22 13.74
CA GLU A 5 -15.70 -35.88 13.40
C GLU A 5 -16.83 -34.85 13.52
N THR A 6 -16.54 -33.76 14.22
CA THR A 6 -17.20 -32.46 13.97
C THR A 6 -16.11 -31.45 13.67
N GLU A 7 -15.57 -31.54 12.45
CA GLU A 7 -14.97 -30.38 11.78
C GLU A 7 -16.09 -29.36 11.52
N GLY A 8 -16.39 -28.59 12.57
CA GLY A 8 -17.19 -27.37 12.50
C GLY A 8 -16.38 -26.31 11.77
N ASN A 9 -16.52 -26.36 10.45
CA ASN A 9 -15.90 -25.53 9.43
C ASN A 9 -16.16 -24.03 9.69
N ALA A 10 -15.43 -23.43 10.64
CA ALA A 10 -15.27 -21.99 10.76
C ALA A 10 -14.20 -21.54 9.76
N VAL A 11 -14.45 -21.75 8.46
CA VAL A 11 -13.84 -20.91 7.43
C VAL A 11 -14.43 -19.54 7.68
N SER A 12 -13.73 -18.72 8.47
CA SER A 12 -13.96 -17.28 8.48
C SER A 12 -14.11 -16.88 7.02
N GLU A 13 -15.23 -16.29 6.64
CA GLU A 13 -15.42 -15.72 5.30
C GLU A 13 -14.23 -14.81 5.03
N ILE A 14 -13.20 -15.36 4.40
CA ILE A 14 -12.09 -14.59 3.87
C ILE A 14 -12.79 -13.65 2.92
N ALA A 15 -12.83 -12.36 3.24
CA ALA A 15 -13.45 -11.36 2.40
C ALA A 15 -12.70 -11.38 1.07
N LYS A 16 -13.17 -12.24 0.15
CA LYS A 16 -12.51 -12.53 -1.12
C LYS A 16 -12.37 -11.21 -1.85
N ALA A 17 -11.16 -10.91 -2.30
CA ALA A 17 -10.96 -9.72 -3.11
C ALA A 17 -11.89 -9.77 -4.33
N PRO A 18 -12.46 -8.63 -4.76
CA PRO A 18 -13.33 -8.57 -5.94
C PRO A 18 -12.58 -8.74 -7.28
N TYR A 19 -11.35 -9.25 -7.25
CA TYR A 19 -10.44 -9.43 -8.39
C TYR A 19 -9.54 -10.65 -8.16
N LEU A 20 -8.92 -11.13 -9.23
CA LEU A 20 -7.99 -12.26 -9.17
C LEU A 20 -6.76 -11.93 -8.30
N THR A 21 -6.43 -12.82 -7.38
CA THR A 21 -5.30 -12.70 -6.43
C THR A 21 -4.20 -13.74 -6.67
N ASP A 22 -4.27 -14.42 -7.81
CA ASP A 22 -3.39 -15.50 -8.25
C ASP A 22 -2.09 -14.98 -8.92
N GLY A 23 -1.87 -13.67 -8.93
CA GLY A 23 -0.69 -13.04 -9.51
C GLY A 23 -0.75 -12.84 -11.02
N THR A 24 -1.76 -13.37 -11.73
CA THR A 24 -1.89 -13.18 -13.19
C THR A 24 -2.46 -11.81 -13.56
N ASP A 25 -3.34 -11.23 -12.74
CA ASP A 25 -3.91 -9.90 -12.97
C ASP A 25 -3.67 -8.89 -11.82
N PHE A 26 -2.54 -8.20 -11.86
CA PHE A 26 -2.27 -7.08 -10.97
C PHE A 26 -3.09 -5.82 -11.30
N LYS A 27 -3.72 -5.72 -12.49
CA LYS A 27 -4.48 -4.52 -12.88
C LYS A 27 -5.79 -4.42 -12.12
N GLY A 28 -6.44 -5.54 -11.83
CA GLY A 28 -7.65 -5.60 -10.99
C GLY A 28 -7.40 -5.01 -9.59
N ALA A 29 -6.31 -5.42 -8.95
CA ALA A 29 -5.90 -4.90 -7.64
C ALA A 29 -5.66 -3.39 -7.68
N LEU A 30 -4.90 -2.91 -8.67
CA LEU A 30 -4.64 -1.48 -8.83
C LEU A 30 -5.93 -0.68 -9.04
N LYS A 31 -6.83 -1.14 -9.93
CA LYS A 31 -8.09 -0.46 -10.22
C LYS A 31 -8.98 -0.35 -8.98
N TYR A 32 -9.04 -1.40 -8.17
CA TYR A 32 -9.77 -1.38 -6.90
C TYR A 32 -9.18 -0.34 -5.93
N TYR A 33 -7.85 -0.34 -5.75
CA TYR A 33 -7.16 0.61 -4.88
C TYR A 33 -7.36 2.06 -5.34
N TYR A 34 -7.28 2.31 -6.66
CA TYR A 34 -7.60 3.60 -7.26
C TYR A 34 -9.04 4.02 -6.99
N GLY A 35 -10.00 3.12 -7.21
CA GLY A 35 -11.43 3.38 -6.98
C GLY A 35 -11.74 3.69 -5.52
N VAL A 36 -11.17 2.94 -4.58
CA VAL A 36 -11.36 3.18 -3.14
C VAL A 36 -10.73 4.51 -2.70
N ALA A 37 -9.53 4.82 -3.18
CA ALA A 37 -8.87 6.10 -2.89
C ALA A 37 -9.70 7.27 -3.43
N LEU A 38 -10.22 7.18 -4.66
CA LEU A 38 -11.06 8.19 -5.28
C LEU A 38 -12.41 8.33 -4.55
N LYS A 39 -13.06 7.24 -4.17
CA LYS A 39 -14.33 7.27 -3.42
C LYS A 39 -14.15 7.96 -2.06
N ARG A 40 -13.05 7.69 -1.36
CA ARG A 40 -12.71 8.39 -0.10
C ARG A 40 -12.46 9.87 -0.34
N PHE A 41 -11.72 10.21 -1.38
CA PHE A 41 -11.49 11.61 -1.76
C PHE A 41 -12.80 12.33 -2.10
N ALA A 42 -13.69 11.74 -2.89
CA ALA A 42 -14.98 12.34 -3.20
C ALA A 42 -15.84 12.55 -1.95
N LYS A 43 -15.88 11.55 -1.05
CA LYS A 43 -16.67 11.62 0.19
C LYS A 43 -16.28 12.78 1.11
N PHE A 44 -14.99 13.08 1.24
CA PHE A 44 -14.50 14.13 2.14
C PHE A 44 -14.16 15.44 1.40
N GLY A 45 -13.61 15.34 0.20
CA GLY A 45 -13.18 16.46 -0.63
C GLY A 45 -14.35 17.27 -1.19
N VAL A 46 -15.46 16.63 -1.59
CA VAL A 46 -16.62 17.37 -2.14
C VAL A 46 -17.27 18.28 -1.09
N PRO A 47 -17.57 17.81 0.15
CA PRO A 47 -18.07 18.70 1.20
C PRO A 47 -17.09 19.82 1.56
N CYS A 48 -15.79 19.52 1.70
CA CYS A 48 -14.79 20.54 2.02
C CYS A 48 -14.66 21.59 0.90
N ALA A 49 -14.68 21.16 -0.36
CA ALA A 49 -14.68 22.06 -1.51
C ALA A 49 -15.94 22.93 -1.54
N PHE A 50 -17.12 22.35 -1.26
CA PHE A 50 -18.36 23.11 -1.15
C PHE A 50 -18.26 24.18 -0.06
N LEU A 51 -17.79 23.81 1.15
CA LEU A 51 -17.62 24.74 2.25
C LEU A 51 -16.66 25.90 1.94
N TRP A 52 -15.65 25.65 1.10
CA TRP A 52 -14.69 26.66 0.66
C TRP A 52 -15.25 27.55 -0.47
N VAL A 53 -15.83 26.94 -1.52
CA VAL A 53 -16.31 27.64 -2.72
C VAL A 53 -17.54 28.51 -2.40
N GLN A 54 -18.37 28.11 -1.45
CA GLN A 54 -19.57 28.85 -1.08
C GLN A 54 -19.27 30.30 -0.65
N MET A 55 -18.08 30.57 -0.10
CA MET A 55 -17.63 31.91 0.27
C MET A 55 -17.59 32.87 -0.94
N PHE A 56 -17.34 32.35 -2.14
CA PHE A 56 -17.27 33.15 -3.36
C PHE A 56 -18.64 33.40 -3.99
N MET A 57 -19.65 32.59 -3.66
CA MET A 57 -21.00 32.71 -4.23
C MET A 57 -21.88 33.71 -3.46
N TRP A 58 -21.61 33.98 -2.18
CA TRP A 58 -22.48 34.85 -1.36
C TRP A 58 -22.09 36.35 -1.37
N PRO A 59 -23.09 37.25 -1.24
CA PRO A 59 -22.88 38.70 -1.14
C PRO A 59 -21.99 39.08 0.04
N MET A 60 -21.28 40.21 -0.09
CA MET A 60 -20.27 40.69 0.87
C MET A 60 -20.78 40.80 2.33
N GLU A 61 -22.07 41.05 2.51
CA GLU A 61 -22.74 41.22 3.81
C GLU A 61 -22.65 39.98 4.72
N TYR A 62 -22.60 38.78 4.14
CA TYR A 62 -22.58 37.50 4.90
C TYR A 62 -21.18 36.85 4.97
N ARG A 63 -20.18 37.44 4.30
CA ARG A 63 -18.83 36.86 4.22
C ARG A 63 -18.12 36.80 5.57
N GLY A 64 -18.39 37.75 6.46
CA GLY A 64 -17.78 37.78 7.80
C GLY A 64 -18.08 36.52 8.63
N TYR A 65 -19.33 36.03 8.56
CA TYR A 65 -19.76 34.82 9.27
C TYR A 65 -19.31 33.52 8.60
N LEU A 66 -19.16 33.54 7.27
CA LEU A 66 -18.74 32.38 6.49
C LEU A 66 -17.21 32.18 6.47
N LEU A 67 -16.43 33.19 6.86
CA LEU A 67 -14.96 33.15 6.80
C LEU A 67 -14.35 32.00 7.62
N PRO A 68 -14.73 31.75 8.88
CA PRO A 68 -14.19 30.60 9.64
C PRO A 68 -14.54 29.25 9.00
N LEU A 69 -15.75 29.15 8.44
CA LEU A 69 -16.24 27.94 7.78
C LEU A 69 -15.50 27.68 6.46
N ALA A 70 -15.20 28.74 5.71
CA ALA A 70 -14.40 28.67 4.49
C ALA A 70 -12.95 28.29 4.77
N ILE A 71 -12.35 28.83 5.84
CA ILE A 71 -11.01 28.46 6.30
C ILE A 71 -10.99 26.97 6.70
N ALA A 72 -11.95 26.51 7.48
CA ALA A 72 -12.07 25.09 7.85
C ALA A 72 -12.24 24.19 6.61
N GLY A 73 -13.07 24.62 5.64
CA GLY A 73 -13.24 23.94 4.35
C GLY A 73 -11.94 23.84 3.55
N MET A 74 -11.18 24.93 3.47
CA MET A 74 -9.88 24.98 2.81
C MET A 74 -8.87 24.02 3.45
N PHE A 75 -8.71 24.05 4.77
CA PHE A 75 -7.81 23.13 5.48
C PHE A 75 -8.25 21.67 5.33
N GLY A 76 -9.55 21.39 5.43
CA GLY A 76 -10.10 20.05 5.20
C GLY A 76 -9.84 19.54 3.78
N LEU A 77 -9.95 20.42 2.77
CA LEU A 77 -9.65 20.11 1.38
C LEU A 77 -8.16 19.82 1.19
N LEU A 78 -7.29 20.68 1.70
CA LEU A 78 -5.82 20.50 1.64
C LEU A 78 -5.39 19.20 2.32
N PHE A 79 -5.94 18.91 3.49
CA PHE A 79 -5.66 17.68 4.23
C PHE A 79 -6.12 16.44 3.46
N THR A 80 -7.34 16.47 2.92
CA THR A 80 -7.89 15.37 2.10
C THR A 80 -7.08 15.15 0.82
N LEU A 81 -6.67 16.24 0.16
CA LEU A 81 -5.81 16.21 -1.02
C LEU A 81 -4.44 15.61 -0.69
N PHE A 82 -3.84 16.02 0.43
CA PHE A 82 -2.56 15.49 0.89
C PHE A 82 -2.62 13.97 1.13
N LEU A 83 -3.66 13.50 1.83
CA LEU A 83 -3.88 12.07 2.05
C LEU A 83 -4.13 11.31 0.74
N PHE A 84 -4.94 11.87 -0.15
CA PHE A 84 -5.21 11.28 -1.46
C PHE A 84 -3.94 11.17 -2.30
N TYR A 85 -3.15 12.24 -2.36
CA TYR A 85 -1.88 12.26 -3.07
C TYR A 85 -0.91 11.21 -2.54
N GLY A 86 -0.77 11.08 -1.21
CA GLY A 86 0.07 10.05 -0.60
C GLY A 86 -0.34 8.62 -0.96
N ARG A 87 -1.65 8.31 -0.92
CA ARG A 87 -2.19 7.00 -1.30
C ARG A 87 -2.05 6.71 -2.79
N MET A 88 -2.32 7.71 -3.63
CA MET A 88 -2.19 7.61 -5.08
C MET A 88 -0.73 7.42 -5.50
N PHE A 89 0.18 8.15 -4.88
CA PHE A 89 1.61 8.05 -5.15
C PHE A 89 2.15 6.65 -4.87
N LEU A 90 1.78 6.05 -3.73
CA LEU A 90 2.16 4.67 -3.40
C LEU A 90 1.55 3.66 -4.39
N THR A 91 0.26 3.78 -4.69
CA THR A 91 -0.42 2.89 -5.65
C THR A 91 0.21 2.97 -7.03
N TRP A 92 0.57 4.19 -7.47
CA TRP A 92 1.25 4.42 -8.74
C TRP A 92 2.67 3.84 -8.76
N ARG A 93 3.41 3.91 -7.64
CA ARG A 93 4.72 3.24 -7.50
C ARG A 93 4.56 1.73 -7.61
N CYS A 94 3.57 1.13 -6.93
CA CYS A 94 3.28 -0.30 -7.09
C CYS A 94 2.99 -0.66 -8.56
N SER A 95 2.16 0.15 -9.24
CA SER A 95 1.89 -0.05 -10.67
C SER A 95 3.16 0.02 -11.52
N ARG A 96 4.09 0.91 -11.20
CA ARG A 96 5.35 1.03 -11.93
C ARG A 96 6.26 -0.16 -11.68
N VAL A 97 6.28 -0.69 -10.46
CA VAL A 97 7.06 -1.88 -10.09
C VAL A 97 6.52 -3.13 -10.81
N PHE A 98 5.20 -3.37 -10.76
CA PHE A 98 4.57 -4.52 -11.45
C PHE A 98 4.76 -4.50 -12.97
N ARG A 99 5.01 -3.33 -13.57
CA ARG A 99 5.34 -3.21 -15.00
C ARG A 99 6.81 -3.49 -15.32
N ALA A 100 7.70 -3.32 -14.33
CA ALA A 100 9.14 -3.42 -14.51
C ALA A 100 9.72 -4.75 -14.03
N TYR A 101 9.01 -5.48 -13.17
CA TYR A 101 9.40 -6.76 -12.61
C TYR A 101 8.28 -7.80 -12.78
N PRO A 102 8.62 -9.06 -13.08
CA PRO A 102 7.64 -10.15 -13.04
C PRO A 102 7.14 -10.37 -11.61
N LEU A 103 5.90 -10.87 -11.47
CA LEU A 103 5.39 -11.31 -10.16
C LEU A 103 5.88 -12.73 -9.90
N GLU A 104 6.57 -12.90 -8.78
CA GLU A 104 7.08 -14.19 -8.31
C GLU A 104 6.43 -14.52 -6.98
N PHE A 105 5.94 -15.75 -6.82
CA PHE A 105 5.42 -16.19 -5.53
C PHE A 105 6.58 -16.40 -4.55
N ARG A 106 6.57 -15.67 -3.45
CA ARG A 106 7.54 -15.82 -2.35
C ARG A 106 6.80 -16.24 -1.09
N GLY A 107 7.10 -17.43 -0.62
CA GLY A 107 6.62 -17.98 0.64
C GLY A 107 7.61 -19.01 1.19
N PRO A 108 7.58 -19.29 2.49
CA PRO A 108 6.76 -18.66 3.53
C PRO A 108 7.26 -17.24 3.91
N VAL A 109 6.41 -16.47 4.59
CA VAL A 109 6.73 -15.10 5.04
C VAL A 109 6.61 -15.00 6.55
N GLU A 110 7.69 -14.56 7.21
CA GLU A 110 7.70 -14.36 8.65
C GLU A 110 7.27 -12.93 9.01
N LYS A 111 6.35 -12.82 9.97
CA LYS A 111 5.87 -11.55 10.51
C LYS A 111 6.81 -11.10 11.63
N VAL A 112 7.69 -10.15 11.34
CA VAL A 112 8.67 -9.66 12.33
C VAL A 112 8.02 -8.68 13.31
N LYS A 113 7.42 -7.61 12.80
CA LYS A 113 6.88 -6.52 13.65
C LYS A 113 5.80 -5.72 12.94
N LEU A 114 4.77 -5.34 13.68
CA LEU A 114 3.83 -4.30 13.26
C LEU A 114 4.17 -3.00 14.00
N GLU A 115 4.72 -2.02 13.29
CA GLU A 115 4.99 -0.70 13.85
C GLU A 115 3.84 0.24 13.47
N ARG A 116 3.07 0.65 14.50
CA ARG A 116 2.07 1.71 14.35
C ARG A 116 2.79 3.02 14.01
N PRO A 117 2.29 3.82 13.05
CA PRO A 117 0.91 3.79 12.59
C PRO A 117 0.60 2.85 11.41
N LEU A 118 1.54 2.46 10.55
CA LEU A 118 1.23 1.81 9.25
C LEU A 118 2.40 1.02 8.61
N ARG A 119 3.31 0.44 9.39
CA ARG A 119 4.52 -0.24 8.86
C ARG A 119 4.53 -1.72 9.28
N LEU A 120 4.70 -2.60 8.32
CA LEU A 120 4.75 -4.05 8.49
C LEU A 120 6.18 -4.51 8.20
N HIS A 121 6.86 -5.14 9.15
CA HIS A 121 8.20 -5.72 8.92
C HIS A 121 8.05 -7.19 8.59
N LEU A 122 8.56 -7.57 7.42
CA LEU A 122 8.42 -8.88 6.81
C LEU A 122 9.79 -9.44 6.45
N ARG A 123 9.96 -10.75 6.61
CA ARG A 123 11.14 -11.49 6.14
C ARG A 123 10.69 -12.58 5.18
N PHE A 124 11.47 -12.78 4.12
CA PHE A 124 11.17 -13.75 3.07
C PHE A 124 11.99 -15.03 3.28
N GLY A 125 11.33 -16.19 3.17
CA GLY A 125 11.98 -17.48 3.02
C GLY A 125 12.12 -18.31 4.29
N GLU A 126 12.49 -19.58 4.10
CA GLU A 126 12.69 -20.61 5.13
C GLU A 126 13.93 -20.34 6.01
N HIS A 127 14.90 -19.58 5.49
CA HIS A 127 16.09 -19.09 6.20
C HIS A 127 15.90 -17.63 6.59
N ALA A 128 14.82 -17.35 7.34
CA ALA A 128 14.46 -16.00 7.73
C ALA A 128 15.64 -15.25 8.36
N ASP A 129 16.54 -15.93 9.08
CA ASP A 129 17.68 -15.37 9.79
C ASP A 129 18.72 -14.62 8.93
N GLN A 130 18.88 -14.95 7.65
CA GLN A 130 19.81 -14.27 6.74
C GLN A 130 19.10 -13.32 5.76
N SER A 131 17.76 -13.32 5.75
CA SER A 131 16.97 -12.50 4.83
C SER A 131 16.86 -11.05 5.31
N LEU A 132 16.94 -10.11 4.35
CA LEU A 132 16.80 -8.68 4.60
C LEU A 132 15.38 -8.38 5.10
N THR A 133 15.26 -7.63 6.21
CA THR A 133 13.94 -7.24 6.71
C THR A 133 13.33 -6.18 5.79
N MET A 134 12.13 -6.47 5.29
CA MET A 134 11.36 -5.61 4.40
C MET A 134 10.27 -4.88 5.17
N LEU A 135 10.25 -3.56 5.08
CA LEU A 135 9.17 -2.71 5.51
C LEU A 135 8.12 -2.64 4.39
N ALA A 136 6.95 -3.24 4.65
CA ALA A 136 5.76 -3.20 3.82
C ALA A 136 4.76 -2.15 4.34
N LYS A 137 4.09 -1.46 3.41
CA LYS A 137 3.02 -0.49 3.70
C LYS A 137 1.86 -0.69 2.74
N ASP A 138 0.64 -0.74 3.27
CA ASP A 138 -0.59 -0.72 2.48
C ASP A 138 -0.82 0.69 1.89
N PRO A 139 -0.93 0.85 0.55
CA PRO A 139 -1.26 2.12 -0.08
C PRO A 139 -2.57 2.77 0.39
N LEU A 140 -3.55 2.00 0.90
CA LEU A 140 -4.78 2.54 1.49
C LEU A 140 -4.60 2.99 2.94
N GLY A 141 -3.45 2.71 3.54
CA GLY A 141 -3.13 3.03 4.92
C GLY A 141 -3.96 2.22 5.91
N ARG A 142 -4.11 0.91 5.68
CA ARG A 142 -4.64 -0.01 6.71
C ARG A 142 -3.50 -0.42 7.63
N SER A 143 -3.76 -0.42 8.93
CA SER A 143 -2.81 -0.84 9.97
C SER A 143 -3.14 -2.25 10.45
N ARG A 144 -3.27 -3.19 9.52
CA ARG A 144 -3.60 -4.59 9.85
C ARG A 144 -2.68 -5.53 9.09
N TRP A 145 -2.44 -6.69 9.69
CA TRP A 145 -1.86 -7.81 8.96
C TRP A 145 -2.88 -8.30 7.94
N PRO A 146 -2.51 -8.43 6.66
CA PRO A 146 -3.37 -9.09 5.68
C PRO A 146 -3.55 -10.56 6.09
N GLU A 147 -4.77 -11.05 6.00
CA GLU A 147 -5.07 -12.46 6.21
C GLU A 147 -4.38 -13.29 5.12
N GLY A 148 -3.81 -14.44 5.49
CA GLY A 148 -3.09 -15.33 4.56
C GLY A 148 -1.66 -14.93 4.22
N ILE A 149 -1.14 -13.79 4.71
CA ILE A 149 0.23 -13.33 4.38
C ILE A 149 1.33 -14.32 4.78
N THR A 150 1.11 -15.13 5.82
CA THR A 150 2.08 -16.14 6.29
C THR A 150 2.34 -17.24 5.27
N ASN A 151 1.35 -17.52 4.42
CA ASN A 151 1.44 -18.58 3.41
C ASN A 151 2.29 -18.17 2.21
N GLY A 152 2.62 -16.87 2.10
CA GLY A 152 3.35 -16.30 0.99
C GLY A 152 2.61 -15.14 0.35
N LEU A 153 3.30 -14.48 -0.56
CA LEU A 153 2.77 -13.35 -1.33
C LEU A 153 3.40 -13.31 -2.73
N TRP A 154 2.69 -12.71 -3.67
CA TRP A 154 3.23 -12.44 -4.99
C TRP A 154 4.08 -11.17 -4.94
N PHE A 155 5.40 -11.31 -5.01
CA PHE A 155 6.36 -10.20 -4.95
C PHE A 155 6.86 -9.84 -6.35
N ALA A 156 6.90 -8.55 -6.66
CA ALA A 156 7.58 -8.00 -7.81
C ALA A 156 8.58 -6.96 -7.33
N GLY A 157 9.86 -7.16 -7.58
CA GLY A 157 10.89 -6.24 -7.14
C GLY A 157 12.25 -6.88 -7.04
N ASP A 158 13.13 -6.22 -6.31
CA ASP A 158 14.50 -6.64 -6.11
C ASP A 158 14.90 -6.44 -4.65
N ASP A 159 15.46 -7.46 -3.99
CA ASP A 159 15.67 -7.47 -2.54
C ASP A 159 16.48 -6.27 -2.00
N PRO A 160 17.55 -5.80 -2.66
CA PRO A 160 18.30 -4.62 -2.21
C PRO A 160 17.51 -3.30 -2.37
N PHE A 161 16.53 -3.24 -3.28
CA PHE A 161 15.80 -2.03 -3.62
C PHE A 161 14.35 -2.01 -3.11
N GLY A 162 13.79 -3.17 -2.74
CA GLY A 162 12.38 -3.36 -2.42
C GLY A 162 11.52 -3.67 -3.66
N GLY A 163 10.21 -3.47 -3.51
CA GLY A 163 9.26 -3.90 -4.52
C GLY A 163 7.82 -3.58 -4.17
N ALA A 164 6.91 -4.32 -4.80
CA ALA A 164 5.50 -4.31 -4.51
C ALA A 164 5.01 -5.75 -4.44
N ALA A 165 4.03 -6.02 -3.60
CA ALA A 165 3.47 -7.34 -3.43
C ALA A 165 1.95 -7.35 -3.40
N ILE A 166 1.39 -8.52 -3.72
CA ILE A 166 -0.03 -8.83 -3.63
C ILE A 166 -0.20 -10.03 -2.70
N VAL A 167 -1.03 -9.89 -1.68
CA VAL A 167 -1.35 -11.00 -0.78
C VAL A 167 -2.42 -11.89 -1.43
N PRO A 168 -2.19 -13.22 -1.55
CA PRO A 168 -3.18 -14.15 -2.11
C PRO A 168 -4.43 -14.21 -1.21
N GLY A 169 -5.60 -14.36 -1.84
CA GLY A 169 -6.91 -14.43 -1.17
C GLY A 169 -7.51 -13.06 -0.85
N THR A 170 -6.77 -12.21 -0.13
CA THR A 170 -7.24 -10.85 0.25
C THR A 170 -6.99 -9.80 -0.83
N GLY A 171 -6.01 -10.04 -1.70
CA GLY A 171 -5.63 -9.13 -2.78
C GLY A 171 -5.01 -7.83 -2.31
N GLU A 172 -4.62 -7.73 -1.03
CA GLU A 172 -4.08 -6.49 -0.49
C GLU A 172 -2.72 -6.18 -1.14
N LEU A 173 -2.58 -4.93 -1.61
CA LEU A 173 -1.35 -4.40 -2.17
C LEU A 173 -0.45 -3.92 -1.05
N LEU A 174 0.83 -4.28 -1.14
CA LEU A 174 1.85 -3.85 -0.20
C LEU A 174 3.00 -3.24 -0.99
N PHE A 175 3.38 -2.01 -0.68
CA PHE A 175 4.64 -1.45 -1.17
C PHE A 175 5.74 -1.81 -0.17
N MET A 176 6.83 -2.39 -0.65
CA MET A 176 7.89 -2.98 0.17
C MET A 176 9.21 -2.27 -0.07
N GLN A 177 9.96 -2.05 1.00
CA GLN A 177 11.28 -1.45 0.95
C GLN A 177 12.13 -2.02 2.10
N PRO A 178 13.44 -2.25 1.93
CA PRO A 178 14.33 -2.59 3.03
C PRO A 178 14.14 -1.67 4.23
N SER A 179 13.94 -2.23 5.42
CA SER A 179 13.82 -1.45 6.66
C SER A 179 15.09 -0.66 6.94
N GLU A 180 16.23 -1.30 6.70
CA GLU A 180 17.57 -0.74 6.87
C GLU A 180 18.16 -0.39 5.50
N TRP A 181 17.59 0.65 4.89
CA TRP A 181 18.01 1.12 3.57
C TRP A 181 19.52 1.41 3.46
N ALA A 182 20.12 1.88 4.56
CA ALA A 182 21.55 2.17 4.63
C ALA A 182 22.41 0.91 4.61
N LEU A 183 22.02 -0.16 5.32
CA LEU A 183 22.76 -1.43 5.31
C LEU A 183 22.63 -2.15 3.97
N ALA A 184 21.52 -1.95 3.26
CA ALA A 184 21.34 -2.43 1.89
C ALA A 184 22.14 -1.63 0.84
N ALA A 185 22.94 -0.62 1.22
CA ALA A 185 23.69 0.20 0.25
C ALA A 185 24.73 -0.62 -0.50
N GLU A 186 25.53 -1.40 0.21
CA GLU A 186 26.57 -2.25 -0.40
C GLU A 186 25.96 -3.29 -1.34
N ALA A 187 24.87 -3.94 -0.93
CA ALA A 187 24.12 -4.88 -1.77
C ALA A 187 23.53 -4.20 -3.03
N ARG A 188 23.13 -2.92 -2.95
CA ARG A 188 22.61 -2.15 -4.10
C ARG A 188 23.71 -1.73 -5.06
N ASP A 189 24.87 -1.35 -4.55
CA ASP A 189 26.02 -0.94 -5.36
C ASP A 189 26.62 -2.17 -6.07
N ASN A 190 26.59 -3.33 -5.42
CA ASN A 190 27.03 -4.62 -5.98
C ASN A 190 25.96 -5.32 -6.86
N ALA A 191 24.72 -4.82 -6.93
CA ALA A 191 23.65 -5.45 -7.71
C ALA A 191 23.89 -5.46 -9.23
N GLY A 192 24.91 -4.73 -9.71
CA GLY A 192 25.24 -4.63 -11.13
C GLY A 192 24.35 -3.65 -11.89
N GLU A 193 24.85 -3.12 -13.01
CA GLU A 193 24.19 -2.02 -13.73
C GLU A 193 22.79 -2.36 -14.24
N VAL A 194 22.54 -3.62 -14.60
CA VAL A 194 21.25 -4.08 -15.14
C VAL A 194 20.14 -3.94 -14.09
N ARG A 195 20.38 -4.45 -12.88
CA ARG A 195 19.43 -4.35 -11.75
C ARG A 195 19.24 -2.91 -11.31
N ILE A 196 20.29 -2.09 -11.28
CA ILE A 196 20.19 -0.66 -10.99
C ILE A 196 19.33 0.08 -12.03
N LYS A 197 19.50 -0.22 -13.33
CA LYS A 197 18.68 0.38 -14.41
C LYS A 197 17.23 -0.07 -14.30
N GLN A 198 16.97 -1.33 -13.96
CA GLN A 198 15.62 -1.86 -13.75
C GLN A 198 14.95 -1.22 -12.51
N ALA A 199 15.66 -1.10 -11.39
CA ALA A 199 15.21 -0.38 -10.20
C ALA A 199 14.93 1.11 -10.49
N LYS A 200 15.71 1.74 -11.38
CA LYS A 200 15.45 3.11 -11.84
C LYS A 200 14.17 3.20 -12.66
N ARG A 201 13.93 2.26 -13.60
CA ARG A 201 12.68 2.19 -14.39
C ARG A 201 11.45 1.95 -13.51
N ALA A 202 11.57 1.07 -12.52
CA ALA A 202 10.55 0.79 -11.52
C ALA A 202 10.32 1.95 -10.53
N GLY A 203 11.27 2.90 -10.45
CA GLY A 203 11.22 3.99 -9.48
C GLY A 203 11.43 3.51 -8.04
N ILE A 204 12.27 2.52 -7.81
CA ILE A 204 12.63 2.05 -6.45
C ILE A 204 14.09 2.32 -6.11
N LYS A 205 14.83 3.04 -6.98
CA LYS A 205 16.23 3.41 -6.73
C LYS A 205 16.43 4.27 -5.46
N ARG A 206 15.41 5.03 -5.04
CA ARG A 206 15.49 5.94 -3.89
C ARG A 206 14.52 5.48 -2.80
N PRO A 207 14.89 5.67 -1.53
CA PRO A 207 14.02 5.31 -0.43
C PRO A 207 12.77 6.18 -0.43
N VAL A 208 11.62 5.57 -0.16
CA VAL A 208 10.38 6.31 0.09
C VAL A 208 10.31 6.59 1.58
N ARG A 209 10.49 7.86 1.96
CA ARG A 209 10.21 8.27 3.33
C ARG A 209 8.70 8.24 3.56
N TYR A 210 8.25 7.27 4.35
CA TYR A 210 6.89 7.24 4.87
C TYR A 210 6.76 8.34 5.94
N ARG A 211 6.41 9.53 5.49
CA ARG A 211 6.05 10.66 6.35
C ARG A 211 4.60 10.54 6.81
#